data_AF-A0A3S0KZ51-F1
#
_entry.id   AF-A0A3S0KZ51-F1
#
_cell.length_a   1.000
_cell.length_b   1.000
_cell.length_c   1.000
_cell.angle_alpha   90.00
_cell.angle_beta   90.00
_cell.angle_gamma   90.00
#
_symmetry.space_group_name_H-M   'P 1'
#
loop_
_entity.id
_entity.type
_entity.pdbx_description
1 polymer ?
#
loop_
_entity_poly.entity_id
_entity_poly.type
_entity_poly.pdbx_seq_one_letter_code
_entity_poly.pdbx_strand_id
1 'polypeptide(L)' 'MKTLKVMHWVGLFMFIIGVLTYLYTDMALVISGMVLVSSLIGLGLVMMSPFPIVIFIQWAREQDKKRDEPI' A
#
# COMPACT_ATOMS: atom_id res chain seq x y z
N MET A 1 9.16 8.35 8.48
CA MET A 1 8.79 6.93 8.71
C MET A 1 7.39 6.76 9.29
N LYS A 2 7.02 7.43 10.40
CA LYS A 2 5.69 7.25 11.03
C LYS A 2 4.52 7.51 10.07
N THR A 3 4.52 8.63 9.34
CA THR A 3 3.43 8.97 8.39
C THR A 3 3.28 7.96 7.26
N LEU A 4 4.38 7.54 6.62
CA LEU A 4 4.35 6.54 5.55
C LEU A 4 3.88 5.17 6.06
N LYS A 5 4.28 4.79 7.28
CA LYS A 5 3.83 3.55 7.91
C LYS A 5 2.33 3.59 8.19
N VAL A 6 1.81 4.70 8.72
CA VAL A 6 0.37 4.89 8.96
C VAL A 6 -0.40 4.86 7.65
N MET A 7 0.07 5.58 6.62
CA MET A 7 -0.55 5.59 5.29
C MET A 7 -0.59 4.19 4.66
N HIS A 8 0.48 3.41 4.83
CA HIS A 8 0.53 2.02 4.37
C HIS A 8 -0.52 1.15 5.05
N TRP A 9 -0.67 1.24 6.37
CA TRP A 9 -1.70 0.50 7.09
C TRP A 9 -3.11 0.92 6.69
N VAL A 10 -3.37 2.22 6.52
CA VAL A 10 -4.66 2.71 6.01
C VAL A 10 -4.95 2.15 4.62
N GLY A 11 -3.96 2.22 3.71
CA GLY A 11 -4.07 1.66 2.36
C GLY A 11 -4.33 0.15 2.37
N LEU A 12 -3.66 -0.59 3.25
CA LEU A 12 -3.86 -2.02 3.43
C LEU A 12 -5.28 -2.35 3.91
N PHE A 13 -5.80 -1.61 4.89
CA PHE A 13 -7.18 -1.79 5.35
C PHE A 13 -8.19 -1.51 4.23
N MET A 14 -8.01 -0.42 3.48
CA MET A 14 -8.86 -0.09 2.32
C MET A 14 -8.83 -1.19 1.27
N PHE A 15 -7.64 -1.71 0.95
CA PHE A 15 -7.47 -2.80 0.00
C PHE A 15 -8.17 -4.08 0.48
N ILE A 16 -7.96 -4.49 1.73
CA ILE A 16 -8.59 -5.69 2.30
C ILE A 16 -10.12 -5.54 2.27
N ILE A 17 -10.65 -4.40 2.71
CA ILE A 17 -12.09 -4.15 2.69
C ILE A 17 -12.63 -4.18 1.26
N GLY A 18 -11.93 -3.56 0.31
CA GLY A 18 -12.31 -3.58 -1.11
C GLY A 18 -12.36 -5.00 -1.68
N VAL A 19 -11.34 -5.82 -1.41
CA VAL A 19 -11.27 -7.22 -1.85
C VAL A 19 -12.36 -8.07 -1.19
N LEU A 20 -12.56 -7.93 0.13
CA LEU A 20 -13.62 -8.66 0.83
C LEU A 20 -15.01 -8.26 0.30
N THR A 21 -15.24 -6.97 0.06
CA THR A 21 -16.50 -6.48 -0.52
C THR A 21 -16.71 -7.06 -1.92
N TYR A 22 -15.68 -7.11 -2.75
CA TYR A 22 -15.76 -7.69 -4.09
C TYR A 22 -16.07 -9.20 -4.08
N LEU A 23 -15.47 -9.96 -3.16
CA LEU A 23 -15.58 -11.42 -3.14
C LEU A 23 -16.81 -11.94 -2.39
N TYR A 24 -17.29 -11.22 -1.39
CA TYR A 24 -18.32 -11.71 -0.47
C TYR A 24 -19.63 -10.91 -0.51
N THR A 25 -19.77 -9.94 -1.41
CA THR A 25 -21.00 -9.13 -1.53
C THR A 25 -21.38 -8.88 -2.98
N ASP A 26 -22.67 -8.68 -3.23
CA ASP A 26 -23.22 -8.31 -4.54
C ASP A 26 -23.09 -6.81 -4.85
N MET A 27 -22.39 -6.03 -4.01
CA MET A 27 -22.25 -4.57 -4.23
C MET A 27 -21.61 -4.25 -5.58
N ALA A 28 -20.72 -5.11 -6.07
CA ALA A 28 -20.08 -4.94 -7.37
C ALA A 28 -21.02 -5.19 -8.57
N LEU A 29 -22.28 -5.60 -8.38
CA LEU A 29 -23.25 -5.81 -9.46
C LEU A 29 -23.93 -4.51 -9.93
N VAL A 30 -23.81 -3.43 -9.17
CA VAL A 30 -24.35 -2.10 -9.54
C VAL A 30 -23.22 -1.09 -9.75
N ILE A 31 -23.44 -0.12 -10.65
CA ILE A 31 -22.41 0.85 -11.07
C ILE A 31 -21.81 1.61 -9.87
N SER A 32 -22.64 2.06 -8.94
CA SER A 32 -22.19 2.79 -7.75
C SER A 32 -21.26 1.94 -6.87
N GLY A 33 -21.57 0.66 -6.69
CA GLY A 33 -20.74 -0.26 -5.94
C GLY A 33 -19.47 -0.67 -6.69
N MET A 34 -19.51 -0.78 -8.02
CA MET A 34 -18.31 -0.96 -8.84
C MET A 34 -17.32 0.19 -8.63
N VAL A 35 -17.81 1.44 -8.64
CA VAL A 35 -16.96 2.62 -8.39
C VAL A 35 -16.40 2.61 -6.97
N LEU A 36 -17.21 2.26 -5.97
CA LEU A 36 -16.76 2.17 -4.57
C LEU A 36 -15.69 1.10 -4.37
N VAL A 37 -15.91 -0.11 -4.87
CA VAL A 37 -14.98 -1.25 -4.74
C VAL A 37 -13.68 -0.97 -5.48
N SER A 38 -13.75 -0.49 -6.73
CA SER A 38 -12.55 -0.12 -7.50
C SER A 38 -11.77 1.02 -6.86
N SER A 39 -12.45 2.01 -6.26
CA SER A 39 -11.80 3.10 -5.53
C SER A 39 -11.10 2.60 -4.27
N LEU A 40 -11.73 1.73 -3.48
CA LEU A 40 -11.12 1.11 -2.29
C LEU A 40 -9.86 0.34 -2.63
N ILE A 41 -9.92 -0.50 -3.66
CA ILE A 41 -8.79 -1.33 -4.10
C ILE A 41 -7.68 -0.44 -4.68
N GLY A 42 -8.02 0.43 -5.63
CA GLY A 42 -7.06 1.30 -6.32
C GLY A 42 -6.36 2.27 -5.38
N LEU A 43 -7.12 3.03 -4.59
CA LEU A 43 -6.54 3.97 -3.61
C LEU A 43 -5.80 3.23 -2.50
N GLY A 44 -6.31 2.08 -2.06
CA GLY A 44 -5.63 1.24 -1.07
C GLY A 44 -4.22 0.84 -1.51
N LEU A 45 -4.09 0.35 -2.76
CA LEU A 45 -2.79 -0.01 -3.34
C LEU A 45 -1.87 1.21 -3.54
N VAL A 46 -2.41 2.35 -4.01
CA VAL A 46 -1.64 3.59 -4.17
C VAL A 46 -1.07 4.06 -2.84
N MET A 47 -1.88 4.09 -1.78
CA MET A 47 -1.45 4.47 -0.43
C MET A 47 -0.46 3.47 0.18
N MET A 48 -0.58 2.18 -0.16
CA MET A 48 0.31 1.13 0.32
C MET A 48 1.70 1.18 -0.32
N SER A 49 1.79 1.57 -1.60
CA SER A 49 2.98 1.47 -2.45
C SER A 49 4.26 2.20 -1.97
N PRO A 50 4.23 3.41 -1.36
CA PRO A 50 5.46 4.16 -1.12
C PRO A 50 6.30 3.62 0.03
N PHE A 51 5.67 3.02 1.05
CA PHE A 51 6.35 2.60 2.27
C PHE A 51 7.40 1.49 2.04
N PRO A 52 7.09 0.38 1.32
CA PRO A 52 8.09 -0.64 0.99
C PRO A 52 9.24 -0.09 0.12
N ILE A 53 8.92 0.80 -0.84
CA ILE A 53 9.93 1.41 -1.72
C ILE A 53 10.92 2.23 -0.90
N VAL A 54 10.45 3.04 0.05
CA VAL A 54 11.33 3.83 0.92
C VAL A 54 12.23 2.94 1.77
N ILE A 55 11.71 1.82 2.31
CA ILE A 55 12.52 0.87 3.07
C ILE A 55 13.63 0.27 2.20
N PHE A 56 13.30 -0.12 0.97
CA PHE A 56 14.27 -0.66 0.04
C PHE A 56 15.38 0.35 -0.29
N ILE A 57 15.03 1.61 -0.55
CA ILE A 57 16.00 2.68 -0.81
C ILE A 57 16.90 2.92 0.40
N GLN A 58 16.33 2.93 1.61
CA GLN A 58 17.11 3.10 2.85
C GLN A 58 18.10 1.95 3.03
N TRP A 59 17.65 0.72 2.86
CA TRP A 59 18.51 -0.46 2.91
C TRP A 59 19.65 -0.37 1.89
N ALA A 60 19.38 0.03 0.65
CA ALA A 60 20.41 0.16 -0.39
C ALA A 60 21.46 1.21 -0.02
N ARG A 61 21.04 2.37 0.49
CA ARG A 61 21.95 3.44 0.95
C ARG A 61 22.81 2.99 2.14
N GLU A 62 22.28 2.15 3.01
CA GLU A 62 23.05 1.57 4.12
C GLU A 62 24.10 0.57 3.63
N GLN A 63 23.86 -0.16 2.53
CA GLN A 63 24.87 -1.03 1.92
C GLN A 63 26.02 -0.23 1.32
N ASP A 64 25.72 0.86 0.60
CA ASP A 64 26.74 1.75 0.05
C ASP A 64 27.61 2.34 1.15
N LYS A 65 27.00 2.83 2.24
CA LYS A 65 27.75 3.38 3.38
C LYS A 65 28.72 2.35 3.99
N LYS A 66 28.28 1.11 4.21
CA LYS A 66 29.11 0.05 4.78
C LYS A 66 30.29 -0.34 3.88
N ARG A 67 30.12 -0.26 2.56
CA ARG A 67 31.20 -0.54 1.60
C ARG A 67 32.33 0.48 1.68
N ASP A 68 32.00 1.74 1.98
CA ASP A 68 32.93 2.85 1.94
C ASP A 68 33.57 3.16 3.32
N GLU A 69 33.27 2.37 4.37
CA GLU A 69 33.91 2.48 5.68
C GLU A 69 35.33 1.86 5.64
N PRO A 70 36.39 2.59 6.06
CA PRO A 70 37.75 2.05 6.09
C PRO A 70 37.87 0.95 7.15
N ILE A 71 38.49 -0.16 6.74
CA ILE A 71 38.74 -1.38 7.54
C ILE A 71 39.63 -1.10 8.75
#